data_AF-A0A7Y0PPF9-F1
#
_entry.id   AF-A0A7Y0PPF9-F1
#
_cell.length_a   1.000
_cell.length_b   1.000
_cell.length_c   1.000
_cell.angle_alpha   90.00
_cell.angle_beta   90.00
_cell.angle_gamma   90.00
#
_symmetry.space_group_name_H-M   'P 1'
#
loop_
_entity.id
_entity.type
_entity.pdbx_description
1 polymer ?
#
loop_
_entity_poly.entity_id
_entity_poly.type
_entity_poly.pdbx_seq_one_letter_code
_entity_poly.pdbx_strand_id
1 'polypeptide(L)'
;MKITDEAKQLLENFLQEKGAEGIRLSTVAGCCGPQFTITLDAPIESDKIETINGIKVAFDSQVNGTEELTLDIEEGQNGTGLVLIGASNCC
;
A
#
# COMPACT_ATOMS: atom_id res chain seq x y z
N MET A 1 0.01 -7.17 6.42
CA MET A 1 -0.64 -5.89 6.07
C MET A 1 -2.15 -6.05 6.20
N LYS A 2 -2.86 -4.99 6.55
CA LYS A 2 -4.31 -4.90 6.54
C LYS A 2 -4.74 -3.72 5.65
N ILE A 3 -5.91 -3.81 5.03
CA ILE A 3 -6.54 -2.74 4.26
C ILE A 3 -7.94 -2.55 4.85
N THR A 4 -8.24 -1.35 5.34
CA THR A 4 -9.58 -1.04 5.87
C THR A 4 -10.62 -1.07 4.76
N ASP A 5 -11.89 -1.25 5.11
CA ASP A 5 -12.98 -1.26 4.12
C ASP A 5 -13.10 0.08 3.41
N GLU A 6 -12.83 1.19 4.12
CA GLU A 6 -12.84 2.54 3.56
C GLU A 6 -11.70 2.73 2.55
N ALA A 7 -10.48 2.30 2.90
CA ALA A 7 -9.34 2.32 1.98
C ALA A 7 -9.56 1.42 0.77
N LYS A 8 -10.18 0.26 0.96
CA LYS A 8 -10.56 -0.64 -0.14
C LYS A 8 -11.49 0.08 -1.12
N GLN A 9 -12.57 0.70 -0.65
CA GLN A 9 -13.51 1.38 -1.53
C GLN A 9 -12.83 2.48 -2.34
N LEU A 10 -11.97 3.28 -1.70
CA LEU A 10 -11.21 4.32 -2.39
C LEU A 10 -10.24 3.73 -3.42
N LEU A 11 -9.53 2.65 -3.06
CA LEU A 11 -8.64 1.94 -3.95
C LEU A 11 -9.36 1.34 -5.16
N GLU A 12 -10.50 0.67 -4.98
CA GLU A 12 -11.26 0.08 -6.09
C GLU A 12 -11.64 1.15 -7.13
N ASN A 13 -12.06 2.34 -6.67
CA ASN A 13 -12.32 3.46 -7.56
C ASN A 13 -11.05 3.89 -8.32
N PHE A 14 -9.94 4.11 -7.63
CA PHE A 14 -8.68 4.51 -8.29
C PHE A 14 -8.16 3.44 -9.27
N LEU A 15 -8.24 2.16 -8.90
CA LEU A 15 -7.82 1.04 -9.75
C LEU A 15 -8.68 0.98 -11.01
N GLN A 16 -10.00 1.11 -10.87
CA GLN A 16 -10.90 1.14 -12.01
C GLN A 16 -10.65 2.35 -12.91
N GLU A 17 -10.48 3.55 -12.34
CA GLU A 17 -10.21 4.77 -13.10
C GLU A 17 -8.87 4.72 -13.85
N LYS A 18 -7.85 4.11 -13.24
CA LYS A 18 -6.51 4.00 -13.83
C LYS A 18 -6.32 2.74 -14.67
N GLY A 19 -7.29 1.82 -14.68
CA GLY A 19 -7.17 0.53 -15.34
C GLY A 19 -6.09 -0.37 -14.74
N ALA A 20 -5.81 -0.21 -13.44
CA ALA A 20 -4.82 -1.00 -12.71
C ALA A 20 -5.48 -2.21 -12.05
N GLU A 21 -4.78 -3.34 -12.02
CA GLU A 21 -5.29 -4.57 -11.41
C GLU A 21 -5.10 -4.64 -9.89
N GLY A 22 -4.34 -3.72 -9.33
CA GLY A 22 -3.93 -3.74 -7.94
C GLY A 22 -2.89 -2.67 -7.64
N ILE A 23 -2.31 -2.77 -6.45
CA ILE A 23 -1.25 -1.87 -5.99
C ILE A 23 0.06 -2.62 -5.82
N ARG A 24 1.18 -1.91 -5.94
CA ARG A 24 2.52 -2.43 -5.67
C ARG A 24 3.11 -1.70 -4.46
N LEU A 25 3.53 -2.47 -3.46
CA LEU A 25 4.24 -1.98 -2.28
C LEU A 25 5.73 -2.21 -2.47
N SER A 26 6.50 -1.12 -2.43
CA SER A 26 7.97 -1.14 -2.50
C SER A 26 8.55 -0.52 -1.24
N THR A 27 9.82 -0.79 -0.95
CA THR A 27 10.51 -0.15 0.16
C THR A 27 11.87 0.38 -0.25
N VAL A 28 12.27 1.50 0.34
CA VAL A 28 13.62 2.04 0.23
C VAL A 28 14.23 2.19 1.62
N ALA A 29 15.52 1.92 1.75
CA ALA A 29 16.22 2.10 3.01
C ALA A 29 16.25 3.60 3.37
N GLY A 30 15.63 3.96 4.50
CA GLY A 30 15.65 5.31 5.06
C GLY A 30 16.46 5.39 6.36
N CYS A 31 16.79 6.62 6.78
CA CYS A 31 17.51 6.88 8.03
C CYS A 31 16.74 6.40 9.27
N CYS A 32 15.41 6.44 9.23
CA CYS A 32 14.50 6.01 10.31
C CYS A 32 13.84 4.64 10.04
N GLY A 33 14.49 3.77 9.27
CA GLY A 33 13.93 2.50 8.84
C GLY A 33 13.40 2.52 7.39
N PRO A 34 12.81 1.40 6.94
CA PRO A 34 12.30 1.27 5.58
C PRO A 34 11.18 2.28 5.31
N GLN A 35 11.33 3.09 4.27
CA GLN A 35 10.23 3.91 3.76
C GLN A 35 9.45 3.08 2.76
N PHE A 36 8.17 2.88 3.04
CA PHE A 36 7.27 2.16 2.15
C PHE A 36 6.67 3.12 1.13
N THR A 37 6.56 2.67 -0.12
CA THR A 37 5.94 3.41 -1.22
C THR A 37 4.88 2.53 -1.86
N ILE A 38 3.70 3.11 -2.11
CA ILE A 38 2.59 2.45 -2.80
C ILE A 38 2.47 3.05 -4.20
N THR A 39 2.46 2.19 -5.22
CA THR A 39 2.22 2.58 -6.61
C THR A 39 1.11 1.74 -7.23
N LEU A 40 0.63 2.14 -8.42
CA LEU A 40 -0.37 1.39 -9.20
C LEU A 40 0.29 0.57 -10.32
N ASP A 41 1.59 0.34 -10.22
CA ASP A 41 2.34 -0.41 -11.23
C ASP A 41 1.94 -1.89 -11.23
N ALA A 42 2.08 -2.52 -12.39
CA ALA A 42 1.90 -3.96 -12.50
C ALA A 42 2.94 -4.72 -11.65
N PRO A 43 2.60 -5.89 -11.10
CA PRO A 43 3.56 -6.75 -10.44
C PRO A 43 4.70 -7.16 -11.39
N ILE A 44 5.91 -7.25 -10.86
CA ILE A 44 7.07 -7.83 -11.55
C ILE A 44 7.32 -9.26 -11.10
N GLU A 45 8.18 -10.00 -11.82
CA GLU A 45 8.43 -11.43 -11.58
C GLU A 45 8.92 -11.77 -10.15
N SER A 46 9.67 -10.85 -9.54
CA SER A 46 10.17 -11.00 -8.17
C SER A 46 9.17 -10.63 -7.08
N ASP A 47 8.01 -10.07 -7.46
CA ASP A 47 7.03 -9.62 -6.47
C ASP A 47 6.22 -10.80 -5.92
N LYS A 48 5.95 -10.75 -4.62
CA LYS A 48 4.99 -11.63 -3.98
C LYS A 48 3.60 -11.02 -4.10
N ILE A 49 2.70 -11.67 -4.83
CA ILE A 49 1.32 -11.20 -4.97
C ILE A 49 0.46 -11.81 -3.87
N GLU A 50 -0.23 -10.97 -3.11
CA GLU A 50 -1.24 -11.38 -2.14
C GLU A 50 -2.56 -10.63 -2.38
N THR A 51 -3.68 -11.25 -2.00
CA THR A 51 -4.98 -10.59 -2.03
C THR A 51 -5.38 -10.21 -0.61
N ILE A 52 -5.50 -8.91 -0.35
CA ILE A 52 -5.83 -8.36 0.98
C ILE A 52 -7.13 -7.58 0.87
N ASN A 53 -8.14 -7.99 1.61
CA ASN A 53 -9.50 -7.43 1.54
C ASN A 53 -10.09 -7.34 0.10
N GLY A 54 -9.70 -8.28 -0.78
CA GLY A 54 -10.10 -8.31 -2.18
C GLY A 54 -9.25 -7.45 -3.13
N ILE A 55 -8.29 -6.68 -2.61
CA ILE A 55 -7.32 -5.92 -3.41
C ILE A 55 -6.09 -6.78 -3.69
N LYS A 56 -5.64 -6.82 -4.95
CA LYS A 56 -4.37 -7.44 -5.33
C LYS A 56 -3.22 -6.51 -4.91
N VAL A 57 -2.33 -7.01 -4.08
CA VAL A 57 -1.15 -6.29 -3.57
C VAL A 57 0.10 -7.04 -3.99
N ALA A 58 0.94 -6.39 -4.78
CA ALA A 58 2.26 -6.88 -5.16
C ALA A 58 3.30 -6.36 -4.18
N PHE A 59 3.94 -7.25 -3.45
CA PHE A 59 5.02 -6.90 -2.52
C PHE A 59 6.36 -7.08 -3.21
N ASP A 60 7.12 -6.00 -3.31
CA ASP A 60 8.51 -6.07 -3.75
C ASP A 60 9.31 -7.06 -2.88
N SER A 61 10.22 -7.81 -3.48
CA SER A 61 11.03 -8.83 -2.77
C SER A 61 11.80 -8.31 -1.55
N GLN A 62 12.08 -7.00 -1.50
CA GLN A 62 12.77 -6.35 -0.39
C GLN A 62 11.82 -5.99 0.77
N VAL A 63 10.51 -5.97 0.52
CA VAL A 63 9.49 -5.63 1.51
C VAL A 63 9.29 -6.80 2.47
N ASN A 64 9.53 -6.53 3.75
CA ASN A 64 9.35 -7.47 4.85
C ASN A 64 8.66 -6.77 6.03
N GLY A 65 8.12 -7.55 6.97
CA GLY A 65 7.52 -7.00 8.20
C GLY A 65 6.23 -6.20 7.95
N THR A 66 5.42 -6.58 6.97
CA THR A 66 4.21 -5.83 6.64
C THR A 66 3.02 -6.16 7.55
N GLU A 67 3.17 -7.10 8.48
CA GLU A 67 2.11 -7.64 9.35
C GLU A 67 1.42 -6.55 10.18
N GLU A 68 2.20 -5.56 10.64
CA GLU A 68 1.72 -4.44 11.44
C GLU A 68 1.24 -3.25 10.60
N LEU A 69 1.49 -3.27 9.29
CA LEU A 69 1.07 -2.19 8.39
C LEU A 69 -0.44 -2.24 8.15
N THR A 70 -1.09 -1.10 8.30
CA THR A 70 -2.50 -0.90 7.97
C THR A 70 -2.63 0.24 6.97
N LEU A 71 -3.18 -0.05 5.80
CA LEU A 71 -3.56 0.95 4.82
C LEU A 71 -4.98 1.42 5.13
N ASP A 72 -5.08 2.72 5.36
CA ASP A 72 -6.32 3.39 5.73
C ASP A 72 -6.53 4.65 4.88
N ILE A 73 -7.65 5.33 5.10
CA ILE A 73 -7.88 6.66 4.54
C ILE A 73 -7.54 7.75 5.57
N GLU A 74 -7.08 8.89 5.07
CA GLU A 74 -6.94 10.11 5.86
C GLU A 74 -7.74 11.23 5.19
N GLU A 75 -8.65 11.85 5.93
CA GLU A 75 -9.39 13.01 5.47
C GLU A 75 -8.57 14.28 5.73
N GLY A 76 -8.09 14.90 4.66
CA GLY A 76 -7.34 16.15 4.73
C GLY A 76 -8.12 17.33 4.16
N GLN A 77 -7.55 18.53 4.31
CA GLN A 77 -8.10 19.76 3.74
C GLN A 77 -8.17 19.75 2.19
N ASN A 78 -7.43 18.85 1.54
CA ASN A 78 -7.40 18.67 0.08
C ASN A 78 -8.25 17.48 -0.39
N GLY A 79 -9.04 16.87 0.50
CA GLY A 79 -9.84 15.68 0.24
C GLY A 79 -9.31 14.43 0.95
N THR A 80 -9.94 13.29 0.66
CA THR A 80 -9.60 11.98 1.23
C THR A 80 -8.41 11.38 0.48
N GLY A 81 -7.34 11.09 1.20
CA GLY A 81 -6.15 10.39 0.70
C GLY A 81 -5.98 9.01 1.33
N LEU A 82 -4.99 8.26 0.85
CA LEU A 82 -4.56 6.99 1.45
C LEU A 82 -3.37 7.23 2.39
N VAL A 83 -3.40 6.61 3.56
CA VAL A 83 -2.32 6.68 4.56
C VAL A 83 -1.90 5.28 4.99
N LEU A 84 -0.59 5.06 5.13
CA LEU A 84 -0.02 3.81 5.63
C LEU A 84 0.39 3.97 7.10
N ILE A 85 -0.38 3.33 7.99
CA ILE A 85 -0.17 3.34 9.43
C ILE A 85 0.74 2.18 9.83
N GLY A 86 1.64 2.40 10.79
CA GLY A 86 2.58 1.39 11.30
C GLY A 86 3.94 1.35 10.60
N ALA A 87 4.17 2.22 9.60
CA ALA A 87 5.44 2.32 8.88
C ALA A 87 6.54 3.12 9.63
N SER A 88 6.22 3.73 10.76
CA SER A 88 7.09 4.70 11.44
C SER A 88 7.78 4.08 12.66
N ASN A 89 9.12 4.07 12.66
CA ASN A 89 9.91 3.73 13.84
C ASN A 89 10.94 4.81 14.21
N CYS A 90 10.67 6.09 13.88
CA CYS A 90 11.52 7.20 14.33
C CYS A 90 11.03 7.72 15.69
N CYS A 91 11.86 7.56 16.71
CA CYS A 91 11.67 8.04 18.09
C CYS A 91 11.60 9.57 18.18
#